data_AF-A0A147GM90-F1
#
_entry.id   AF-A0A147GM90-F1
#
_cell.length_a   1.000
_cell.length_b   1.000
_cell.length_c   1.000
_cell.angle_alpha   90.00
_cell.angle_beta   90.00
_cell.angle_gamma   90.00
#
_symmetry.space_group_name_H-M   'P 1'
#
loop_
_entity.id
_entity.type
_entity.pdbx_description
1 polymer ?
#
loop_
_entity_poly.entity_id
_entity_poly.type
_entity_poly.pdbx_seq_one_letter_code
_entity_poly.pdbx_strand_id
1 'polypeptide(L)' 'MRTTVTLDDDAFGTAQAYAQARGLKLGEALSELVRRGSGERLPLRKSGEVWVFDLPPDTPRVSARQVRGLLDETP' A
#
# COMPACT_ATOMS: atom_id res chain seq x y z
N MET A 1 3.30 -22.28 -7.34
CA MET A 1 2.23 -22.78 -8.24
C MET A 1 2.48 -22.23 -9.64
N ARG A 2 2.23 -22.99 -10.70
CA ARG A 2 2.27 -22.49 -12.09
C ARG A 2 0.84 -22.25 -12.56
N THR A 3 0.59 -21.04 -13.05
CA THR A 3 -0.76 -20.58 -13.42
C THR A 3 -0.67 -19.80 -14.72
N THR A 4 -1.66 -19.97 -15.59
CA THR A 4 -1.85 -19.13 -16.76
C THR A 4 -2.79 -18.00 -16.39
N VAL A 5 -2.40 -16.76 -16.67
CA VAL A 5 -3.20 -15.56 -16.43
C VAL A 5 -3.32 -14.75 -17.72
N THR A 6 -4.46 -14.13 -17.94
CA THR A 6 -4.66 -13.12 -19.00
C THR A 6 -4.39 -11.76 -18.39
N LEU A 7 -3.59 -10.93 -19.06
CA LEU A 7 -3.26 -9.56 -18.64
C LEU A 7 -3.60 -8.62 -19.78
N ASP A 8 -4.14 -7.45 -19.43
CA ASP A 8 -4.21 -6.33 -20.35
C ASP A 8 -2.79 -5.85 -20.70
N ASP A 9 -2.62 -5.25 -21.88
CA ASP A 9 -1.30 -4.89 -22.41
C ASP A 9 -0.53 -3.92 -21.48
N ASP A 10 -1.24 -2.99 -20.84
CA ASP A 10 -0.68 -2.03 -19.90
C ASP A 10 -0.25 -2.69 -18.57
N ALA A 11 -1.04 -3.64 -18.07
CA ALA A 11 -0.72 -4.44 -16.90
C ALA A 11 0.51 -5.33 -17.16
N PHE A 12 0.60 -5.95 -18.35
CA PHE A 12 1.78 -6.70 -18.77
C PHE A 12 3.03 -5.82 -18.83
N GLY A 13 2.93 -4.64 -19.47
CA GLY A 13 4.03 -3.68 -19.55
C GLY A 13 4.52 -3.23 -18.16
N THR A 14 3.60 -2.95 -17.26
CA THR A 14 3.90 -2.59 -15.87
C THR A 14 4.62 -3.71 -15.13
N ALA A 15 4.12 -4.95 -15.22
CA ALA A 15 4.74 -6.10 -14.58
C ALA A 15 6.13 -6.40 -15.15
N GLN A 16 6.32 -6.24 -16.46
CA GLN A 16 7.60 -6.44 -17.13
C GLN A 16 8.63 -5.39 -16.68
N ALA A 17 8.27 -4.11 -16.65
CA ALA A 17 9.16 -3.05 -16.17
C ALA A 17 9.56 -3.27 -14.71
N TYR A 18 8.60 -3.65 -13.86
CA TYR A 18 8.86 -3.99 -12.47
C TYR A 18 9.83 -5.17 -12.31
N ALA A 19 9.64 -6.23 -13.11
CA ALA A 19 10.49 -7.40 -13.11
C ALA A 19 11.94 -7.06 -13.49
N GLN A 20 12.13 -6.27 -14.56
CA GLN A 20 13.45 -5.84 -15.03
C GLN A 20 14.17 -4.98 -13.99
N ALA A 21 13.48 -4.00 -13.41
CA ALA A 21 14.04 -3.12 -12.39
C ALA A 21 14.52 -3.86 -11.14
N ARG A 22 14.00 -5.07 -10.88
CA ARG A 22 14.28 -5.87 -9.68
C ARG A 22 15.03 -7.18 -9.96
N GLY A 23 15.37 -7.47 -11.22
CA GLY A 23 16.01 -8.72 -11.60
C GLY A 23 15.17 -9.97 -11.31
N LEU A 24 13.84 -9.88 -11.41
CA LEU A 24 12.91 -10.96 -11.13
C LEU A 24 12.37 -11.59 -12.42
N LYS A 25 11.92 -12.86 -12.35
CA LYS A 25 11.09 -13.43 -13.43
C LYS A 25 9.70 -12.81 -13.38
N LEU A 26 9.02 -12.73 -14.54
CA LEU A 26 7.69 -12.13 -14.64
C LEU A 26 6.67 -12.73 -13.66
N GLY A 27 6.67 -14.06 -13.48
CA GLY A 27 5.77 -14.71 -12.52
C GLY A 27 6.06 -14.36 -11.05
N GLU A 28 7.32 -14.13 -10.71
CA GLU A 28 7.73 -13.71 -9.36
C GLU A 28 7.32 -12.25 -9.10
N ALA A 29 7.54 -11.39 -10.09
CA ALA A 29 7.08 -10.01 -10.09
C ALA A 29 5.55 -9.92 -9.93
N LEU A 30 4.79 -10.67 -10.72
CA LEU A 30 3.32 -10.74 -10.60
C LEU A 30 2.90 -11.22 -9.21
N SER A 31 3.54 -12.25 -8.68
CA SER A 31 3.24 -12.75 -7.33
C SER A 31 3.47 -11.69 -6.26
N GLU A 32 4.53 -10.90 -6.39
CA GLU A 32 4.84 -9.80 -5.47
C GLU A 32 3.87 -8.63 -5.62
N LEU A 33 3.58 -8.21 -6.85
CA LEU A 33 2.63 -7.14 -7.14
C LEU A 33 1.23 -7.49 -6.63
N VAL A 34 0.78 -8.73 -6.80
CA VAL A 34 -0.49 -9.21 -6.24
C VAL A 34 -0.48 -9.12 -4.72
N ARG A 35 0.58 -9.60 -4.04
CA ARG A 35 0.67 -9.48 -2.57
C ARG A 35 0.66 -8.03 -2.08
N ARG A 36 1.32 -7.13 -2.81
CA ARG A 36 1.35 -5.70 -2.48
C ARG A 36 -0.01 -5.05 -2.71
N GLY A 37 -0.68 -5.39 -3.81
CA GLY A 37 -2.02 -4.89 -4.13
C GLY A 37 -3.12 -5.50 -3.27
N SER A 38 -2.91 -6.71 -2.75
CA SER A 38 -3.82 -7.41 -1.85
C SER A 38 -3.56 -7.11 -0.38
N GLY A 39 -2.54 -6.32 -0.05
CA GLY A 39 -2.34 -5.84 1.32
C GLY A 39 -3.59 -5.10 1.81
N GLU A 40 -3.79 -5.05 3.13
CA GLU A 40 -4.92 -4.31 3.71
C GLU A 40 -4.96 -2.91 3.13
N ARG A 41 -6.05 -2.58 2.43
CA ARG A 41 -6.40 -1.18 2.22
C ARG A 41 -6.39 -0.56 3.61
N LEU A 42 -5.60 0.49 3.80
CA LEU A 42 -5.67 1.31 5.01
C LEU A 42 -7.16 1.50 5.33
N PRO A 43 -7.64 0.98 6.47
CA PRO A 43 -9.06 1.06 6.77
C PRO A 43 -9.37 2.56 6.91
N LEU A 44 -10.08 3.07 5.92
CA LEU A 44 -10.43 4.48 5.79
C LEU A 44 -11.94 4.56 5.82
N ARG A 45 -12.46 5.49 6.60
CA ARG A 45 -13.88 5.80 6.62
C ARG A 45 -14.10 7.29 6.35
N LYS A 46 -15.27 7.61 5.81
CA LYS A 46 -15.66 9.00 5.59
C LYS A 46 -16.24 9.57 6.89
N SER A 47 -15.71 10.71 7.34
CA SER A 47 -16.23 11.48 8.48
C SER A 47 -16.58 12.89 7.98
N GLY A 48 -17.85 13.12 7.67
CA GLY A 48 -18.30 14.34 6.98
C GLY A 48 -17.69 14.42 5.57
N GLU A 49 -16.93 15.48 5.30
CA GLU A 49 -16.26 15.70 4.01
C GLU A 49 -14.81 15.18 3.97
N VAL A 50 -14.30 14.64 5.09
CA VAL A 50 -12.89 14.22 5.22
C VAL A 50 -12.79 12.71 5.33
N TRP A 51 -11.74 12.13 4.76
CA TRP A 51 -11.37 10.73 4.97
C TRP A 51 -10.51 10.60 6.22
N VAL A 52 -10.88 9.69 7.12
CA VAL A 52 -10.14 9.41 8.36
C VAL A 52 -9.73 7.95 8.41
N PHE A 53 -8.59 7.68 9.06
CA PHE A 53 -8.20 6.31 9.39
C PHE A 53 -9.21 5.71 10.38
N ASP A 54 -9.67 4.51 10.08
CA ASP A 54 -10.51 3.69 10.95
C ASP A 54 -9.59 2.79 11.76
N LEU A 55 -9.13 3.34 12.88
CA LEU A 55 -8.17 2.70 13.77
C LEU A 55 -8.86 1.64 14.64
N PRO A 56 -8.18 0.53 14.99
CA PRO A 56 -8.67 -0.43 15.97
C PRO A 56 -9.10 0.24 17.30
N PRO A 57 -10.11 -0.28 18.01
CA PRO A 57 -10.64 0.34 19.23
C PRO A 57 -9.63 0.53 20.36
N ASP A 58 -8.59 -0.31 20.38
CA ASP A 58 -7.49 -0.32 21.34
C ASP A 58 -6.33 0.61 20.93
N THR A 59 -6.46 1.35 19.83
CA THR A 59 -5.43 2.28 19.38
C THR A 59 -5.26 3.43 20.37
N PRO A 60 -4.04 3.67 20.89
CA PRO A 60 -3.79 4.74 21.85
C PRO A 60 -4.18 6.11 21.30
N ARG A 61 -4.77 6.96 22.15
CA ARG A 61 -5.12 8.32 21.77
C ARG A 61 -3.86 9.15 21.54
N VAL A 62 -3.75 9.75 20.36
CA VAL A 62 -2.73 10.77 20.07
C VAL A 62 -3.05 12.03 20.85
N SER A 63 -2.11 12.48 21.69
CA SER A 63 -2.24 13.69 22.50
C SER A 63 -1.70 14.94 21.77
N ALA A 64 -2.23 16.11 22.11
CA ALA A 64 -1.73 17.37 21.57
C ALA A 64 -0.24 17.61 21.88
N ARG A 65 0.25 17.11 23.03
CA ARG A 65 1.67 17.19 23.40
C ARG A 65 2.56 16.40 22.42
N GLN A 66 2.15 15.18 22.06
CA GLN A 66 2.89 14.36 21.09
C GLN A 66 2.93 15.03 19.71
N VAL A 67 1.80 15.61 19.28
CA VAL A 67 1.74 16.33 18.00
C VAL A 67 2.66 17.55 18.01
N ARG A 68 2.66 18.33 19.09
CA ARG A 68 3.54 19.49 19.22
C ARG A 68 5.03 19.12 19.12
N GLY A 69 5.45 18.07 19.84
CA GLY A 69 6.84 17.62 19.81
C GLY A 69 7.32 17.27 18.40
N LEU A 70 6.51 16.55 17.62
CA LEU A 70 6.86 16.18 16.24
C LEU A 70 6.96 17.38 15.28
N LEU A 71 6.09 18.38 15.46
CA LEU A 71 6.14 19.60 14.64
C LEU A 71 7.41 20.41 14.95
N ASP A 72 7.82 20.46 16.21
CA ASP A 72 9.01 21.20 16.65
C ASP A 72 10.32 20.48 16.23
N GLU A 73 10.28 19.17 15.99
CA GLU A 73 11.39 18.34 15.48
C GLU A 73 11.55 18.36 13.95
N THR A 74 10.58 18.92 13.22
CA THR A 74 10.65 19.04 11.75
C THR A 74 11.41 20.34 11.40
N PRO A 75 12.53 20.28 10.65
CA PRO A 75 13.35 21.45 10.34
C PRO A 75 12.65 22.50 9.47
#